data_AF-A0A2E2IY21-F1
#
_entry.id   AF-A0A2E2IY21-F1
#
_cell.length_a   1.000
_cell.length_b   1.000
_cell.length_c   1.000
_cell.angle_alpha   90.00
_cell.angle_beta   90.00
_cell.angle_gamma   90.00
#
_symmetry.space_group_name_H-M   'P 1'
#
loop_
_entity.id
_entity.type
_entity.pdbx_description
1 polymer ?
#
loop_
_entity_poly.entity_id
_entity_poly.type
_entity_poly.pdbx_seq_one_letter_code
_entity_poly.pdbx_strand_id
1 'polypeptide(L)'
;MEIALILIGITFIGLSVYLVFKLIKWIAEKRKRKAVALVIVSVGIIILTVNHFFFKKMHFIQSKVYNNLYLIKYPEKDQNILQQAIREKIKEHLNTSHKTGKKLAYTEDNGIFFYEYYKHFPFALFQDAGTYYFIEHEEDLGGFVSEELGMYTEYRLAEFYFEPCKADATLYCGELDYFVEGEFVKADTLKNLDFKKFDLQ
;
A
#
# COMPACT_ATOMS: atom_id res chain seq x y z
N MET A 1 -18.55 19.54 -27.36
CA MET A 1 -17.71 20.16 -26.30
C MET A 1 -16.38 19.43 -26.12
N GLU A 2 -16.35 18.10 -26.19
CA GLU A 2 -15.12 17.29 -26.05
C GLU A 2 -14.01 17.60 -27.07
N ILE A 3 -14.35 17.75 -28.36
CA ILE A 3 -13.36 18.05 -29.43
C ILE A 3 -12.66 19.40 -29.20
N ALA A 4 -13.38 20.40 -28.68
CA ALA A 4 -12.82 21.70 -28.38
C ALA A 4 -11.84 21.64 -27.19
N LEU A 5 -12.14 20.84 -26.17
CA LEU A 5 -11.25 20.62 -25.03
C LEU A 5 -9.95 19.92 -25.45
N ILE A 6 -10.03 18.96 -26.37
CA ILE A 6 -8.85 18.26 -26.92
C ILE A 6 -7.93 19.23 -27.67
N LEU A 7 -8.50 20.09 -28.53
CA LEU A 7 -7.74 21.11 -29.27
C LEU A 7 -7.05 22.12 -28.34
N ILE A 8 -7.74 22.55 -27.29
CA ILE A 8 -7.16 23.43 -26.25
C ILE A 8 -6.02 22.70 -25.53
N GLY A 9 -6.18 21.42 -25.19
CA GLY A 9 -5.14 20.61 -24.57
C GLY A 9 -3.87 20.51 -25.44
N ILE A 10 -4.03 20.24 -26.73
CA ILE A 10 -2.89 20.11 -27.67
C ILE A 10 -2.14 21.43 -27.81
N THR A 11 -2.85 22.55 -27.93
CA THR A 11 -2.20 23.87 -28.02
C THR A 11 -1.46 24.24 -26.73
N PHE A 12 -2.01 23.89 -25.57
CA PHE A 12 -1.36 24.11 -24.28
C PHE A 12 -0.09 23.28 -24.11
N ILE A 13 -0.11 22.01 -24.56
CA ILE A 13 1.08 21.15 -24.58
C ILE A 13 2.14 21.73 -25.51
N GLY A 14 1.77 22.13 -26.72
CA GLY A 14 2.68 22.74 -27.69
C GLY A 14 3.36 24.00 -27.16
N LEU A 15 2.58 24.88 -26.51
CA LEU A 15 3.11 26.10 -25.88
C LEU A 15 4.07 25.77 -24.73
N SER A 16 3.72 24.77 -23.91
CA SER A 16 4.55 24.32 -22.79
C SER A 16 5.89 23.78 -23.26
N VAL A 17 5.90 22.93 -24.30
CA VAL A 17 7.13 22.39 -24.90
C VAL A 17 7.99 23.52 -25.49
N TYR A 18 7.39 24.49 -26.19
CA TYR A 18 8.12 25.64 -26.72
C TYR A 18 8.79 26.47 -25.63
N LEU A 19 8.08 26.76 -24.53
CA LEU A 19 8.61 27.51 -23.41
C LEU A 19 9.77 26.77 -22.72
N VAL A 20 9.65 25.46 -22.53
CA VAL A 20 10.73 24.61 -21.99
C VAL A 20 11.96 24.65 -22.89
N PHE A 21 11.79 24.51 -24.21
CA PHE A 21 12.90 24.58 -25.16
C PHE A 21 13.61 25.94 -25.12
N LYS A 22 12.84 27.03 -25.08
CA LYS A 22 13.36 28.40 -24.97
C LYS A 22 14.15 28.61 -23.67
N LEU A 23 13.66 28.08 -22.55
CA LEU A 23 14.34 28.10 -21.26
C LEU A 23 15.67 27.33 -21.29
N ILE A 24 15.67 26.12 -21.84
CA ILE A 24 16.90 25.30 -21.98
C ILE A 24 17.94 26.06 -22.80
N LYS A 25 17.53 26.62 -23.95
CA LYS A 25 18.42 27.41 -24.82
C LYS A 25 19.00 28.62 -24.08
N TRP A 26 18.17 29.36 -23.34
CA TRP A 26 18.59 30.54 -22.57
C TRP A 26 19.56 30.21 -21.42
N ILE A 27 19.38 29.06 -20.76
CA ILE A 27 20.31 28.54 -19.75
C ILE A 27 21.63 28.13 -20.43
N ALA A 28 21.57 27.54 -21.63
CA ALA A 28 22.73 27.05 -22.36
C ALA A 28 23.65 28.15 -22.93
N GLU A 29 23.18 29.40 -23.03
CA GLU A 29 23.97 30.51 -23.59
C GLU A 29 25.11 30.98 -22.67
N LYS A 30 24.93 30.95 -21.35
CA LYS A 30 25.91 31.53 -20.41
C LYS A 30 26.47 30.49 -19.44
N ARG A 31 27.80 30.43 -19.33
CA ARG A 31 28.50 29.53 -18.40
C ARG A 31 28.03 29.70 -16.94
N LYS A 32 27.79 30.94 -16.49
CA LYS A 32 27.22 31.21 -15.15
C LYS A 32 25.82 30.61 -14.95
N ARG A 33 24.95 30.70 -15.97
CA ARG A 33 23.58 30.15 -15.90
C ARG A 33 23.58 28.62 -15.89
N LYS A 34 24.45 28.00 -16.70
CA LYS A 34 24.68 26.53 -16.65
C LYS A 34 25.09 26.07 -15.26
N ALA A 35 26.06 26.75 -14.66
CA ALA A 35 26.55 26.41 -13.32
C ALA A 35 25.43 26.52 -12.27
N VAL A 36 24.68 27.62 -12.27
CA VAL A 36 23.55 27.82 -11.35
C VAL A 36 22.46 26.76 -11.56
N ALA A 37 22.08 26.47 -12.81
CA ALA A 37 21.09 25.45 -13.11
C ALA A 37 21.53 24.07 -12.63
N LEU A 38 22.81 23.72 -12.80
CA LEU A 38 23.36 22.44 -12.35
C LEU A 38 23.36 22.32 -10.82
N VAL A 39 23.65 23.41 -10.10
CA VAL A 39 23.52 23.46 -8.63
C VAL A 39 22.06 23.28 -8.21
N ILE A 40 21.11 23.96 -8.86
CA ILE A 40 19.67 23.82 -8.53
C ILE A 40 19.20 22.39 -8.76
N VAL A 41 19.56 21.79 -9.90
CA VAL A 41 19.18 20.40 -10.23
C VAL A 41 19.78 19.42 -9.24
N SER A 42 21.07 19.57 -8.90
CA SER A 42 21.73 18.68 -7.94
C SER A 42 21.12 18.80 -6.54
N VAL A 43 20.84 20.02 -6.05
CA VAL A 43 20.13 20.23 -4.78
C VAL A 43 18.72 19.62 -4.84
N GLY A 44 17.99 19.81 -5.94
CA GLY A 44 16.67 19.22 -6.13
C GLY A 44 16.70 17.69 -6.07
N ILE A 45 17.69 17.06 -6.72
CA ILE A 45 17.89 15.61 -6.65
C ILE A 45 18.16 15.18 -5.21
N ILE A 46 19.08 15.84 -4.49
CA ILE A 46 19.39 15.51 -3.10
C ILE A 46 18.14 15.62 -2.21
N ILE A 47 17.36 16.70 -2.34
CA ILE A 47 16.11 16.89 -1.59
C ILE A 47 15.12 15.76 -1.90
N LEU A 48 14.94 15.39 -3.17
CA LEU A 48 14.05 14.31 -3.58
C LEU A 48 14.52 12.95 -3.03
N THR A 49 15.82 12.66 -3.10
CA THR A 49 16.39 11.43 -2.57
C THR A 49 16.22 11.35 -1.06
N VAL A 50 16.58 12.41 -0.33
CA VAL A 50 16.38 12.47 1.13
C VAL A 50 14.90 12.32 1.48
N ASN A 51 14.00 13.01 0.76
CA ASN A 51 12.58 12.89 1.01
C ASN A 51 12.07 11.45 0.81
N HIS A 52 12.50 10.81 -0.28
CA HIS A 52 12.10 9.44 -0.60
C HIS A 52 12.62 8.42 0.42
N PHE A 53 13.87 8.55 0.87
CA PHE A 53 14.48 7.60 1.78
C PHE A 53 14.08 7.81 3.25
N PHE A 54 13.88 9.06 3.69
CA PHE A 54 13.67 9.36 5.12
C PHE A 54 12.22 9.65 5.50
N PHE A 55 11.36 10.07 4.57
CA PHE A 55 9.99 10.49 4.90
C PHE A 55 8.92 9.48 4.50
N LYS A 56 9.28 8.43 3.76
CA LYS A 56 8.40 7.28 3.54
C LYS A 56 8.40 6.40 4.77
N LYS A 57 7.49 6.68 5.70
CA LYS A 57 7.27 5.83 6.88
C LYS A 57 6.22 4.76 6.57
N MET A 58 6.48 3.56 7.06
CA MET A 58 5.52 2.46 7.00
C MET A 58 4.21 2.86 7.69
N HIS A 59 3.09 2.60 7.03
CA HIS A 59 1.76 2.82 7.60
C HIS A 59 0.75 1.80 7.10
N PHE A 60 -0.19 1.46 7.99
CA PHE A 60 -1.26 0.50 7.74
C PHE A 60 -2.52 1.23 7.30
N ILE A 61 -3.13 0.76 6.22
CA ILE A 61 -4.39 1.26 5.67
C ILE A 61 -5.39 0.11 5.78
N GLN A 62 -6.37 0.25 6.66
CA GLN A 62 -7.46 -0.73 6.75
C GLN A 62 -8.41 -0.55 5.56
N SER A 63 -8.87 -1.65 4.98
CA SER A 63 -9.95 -1.61 3.99
C SER A 63 -11.25 -1.10 4.61
N LYS A 64 -12.01 -0.30 3.87
CA LYS A 64 -13.37 0.13 4.25
C LYS A 64 -14.40 -0.96 3.99
N VAL A 65 -14.06 -1.91 3.12
CA VAL A 65 -14.92 -3.03 2.70
C VAL A 65 -14.68 -4.24 3.59
N TYR A 66 -13.41 -4.61 3.75
CA TYR A 66 -12.99 -5.80 4.49
C TYR A 66 -12.40 -5.41 5.83
N ASN A 67 -13.09 -5.77 6.92
CA ASN A 67 -12.64 -5.37 8.26
C ASN A 67 -11.32 -6.03 8.66
N ASN A 68 -11.00 -7.18 8.06
CA ASN A 68 -9.84 -8.00 8.35
C ASN A 68 -8.71 -7.86 7.31
N LEU A 69 -8.75 -6.83 6.45
CA LEU A 69 -7.73 -6.56 5.44
C LEU A 69 -6.97 -5.26 5.75
N TYR A 70 -5.65 -5.36 5.77
CA TYR A 70 -4.74 -4.23 5.91
C TYR A 70 -3.77 -4.16 4.72
N LEU A 71 -3.67 -2.99 4.11
CA LEU A 71 -2.64 -2.68 3.12
C LEU A 71 -1.51 -1.88 3.78
N ILE A 72 -0.28 -2.34 3.62
CA ILE A 72 0.92 -1.73 4.19
C ILE A 72 1.60 -0.89 3.12
N LYS A 73 1.62 0.43 3.31
CA LYS A 73 2.30 1.33 2.39
C LYS A 73 3.70 1.65 2.90
N TYR A 74 4.67 1.50 1.99
CA TYR A 74 6.11 1.59 2.30
C TYR A 74 6.53 0.60 3.39
N PRO A 75 6.34 -0.72 3.18
CA PRO A 75 6.80 -1.71 4.14
C PRO A 75 8.30 -1.55 4.39
N GLU A 76 8.71 -1.70 5.65
CA GLU A 76 10.12 -1.65 6.01
C GLU A 76 10.86 -2.83 5.38
N LYS A 77 12.05 -2.56 4.81
CA LYS A 77 12.89 -3.61 4.20
C LYS A 77 13.46 -4.57 5.23
N ASP A 78 13.65 -4.10 6.46
CA ASP A 78 14.02 -4.96 7.57
C ASP A 78 12.81 -5.80 7.99
N GLN A 79 12.91 -7.09 7.69
CA GLN A 79 11.86 -8.07 7.98
C GLN A 79 11.50 -8.12 9.46
N ASN A 80 12.44 -7.92 10.39
CA ASN A 80 12.13 -7.96 11.81
C ASN A 80 11.22 -6.79 12.21
N ILE A 81 11.47 -5.60 11.66
CA ILE A 81 10.66 -4.40 11.93
C ILE A 81 9.26 -4.56 11.34
N LEU A 82 9.15 -5.03 10.10
CA LEU A 82 7.87 -5.31 9.44
C LEU A 82 7.05 -6.34 10.24
N GLN A 83 7.66 -7.46 10.58
CA GLN A 83 7.01 -8.56 11.32
C GLN A 83 6.56 -8.12 12.72
N GLN A 84 7.37 -7.33 13.41
CA GLN A 84 7.00 -6.75 14.70
C GLN A 84 5.80 -5.81 14.57
N ALA A 85 5.79 -4.93 13.56
CA ALA A 85 4.68 -4.03 13.33
C ALA A 85 3.38 -4.77 12.98
N ILE A 86 3.44 -5.84 12.18
CA ILE A 86 2.30 -6.71 11.88
C ILE A 86 1.75 -7.35 13.16
N ARG A 87 2.61 -7.88 14.02
CA ARG A 87 2.20 -8.48 15.32
C ARG A 87 1.50 -7.47 16.22
N GLU A 88 2.04 -6.26 16.33
CA GLU A 88 1.37 -5.19 17.09
C GLU A 88 0.03 -4.81 16.46
N LYS A 89 -0.06 -4.78 15.13
CA LYS A 89 -1.33 -4.48 14.44
C LYS A 89 -2.38 -5.58 14.65
N ILE A 90 -2.00 -6.84 14.71
CA ILE A 90 -2.89 -7.96 15.07
C ILE A 90 -3.43 -7.78 16.48
N LYS A 91 -2.57 -7.47 17.46
CA LYS A 91 -3.01 -7.20 18.84
C LYS A 91 -3.96 -6.03 18.91
N GLU A 92 -3.68 -4.95 18.18
CA GLU A 92 -4.56 -3.79 18.08
C GLU A 92 -5.92 -4.21 17.52
N HIS A 93 -5.93 -4.88 16.36
CA HIS A 93 -7.15 -5.33 15.68
C HIS A 93 -8.03 -6.20 16.58
N LEU A 94 -7.43 -7.15 17.30
CA LEU A 94 -8.17 -8.02 18.21
C LEU A 94 -8.72 -7.27 19.43
N ASN A 95 -8.09 -6.17 19.86
CA ASN A 95 -8.56 -5.39 21.01
C ASN A 95 -9.64 -4.35 20.65
N THR A 96 -9.77 -3.99 19.39
CA THR A 96 -10.77 -3.03 18.93
C THR A 96 -12.04 -3.72 18.45
N SER A 97 -13.20 -3.22 18.89
CA SER A 97 -14.50 -3.73 18.45
C SER A 97 -14.78 -3.37 16.98
N HIS A 98 -14.22 -4.13 16.04
CA HIS A 98 -14.43 -3.96 14.61
C HIS A 98 -15.72 -4.66 14.16
N LYS A 99 -16.86 -3.97 14.22
CA LYS A 99 -18.17 -4.54 13.84
C LYS A 99 -18.70 -4.11 12.47
N THR A 100 -17.95 -3.34 11.69
CA THR A 100 -18.45 -2.84 10.40
C THR A 100 -17.48 -3.18 9.28
N GLY A 101 -17.88 -4.14 8.43
CA GLY A 101 -17.16 -4.59 7.25
C GLY A 101 -17.47 -6.05 6.94
N LYS A 102 -17.35 -6.44 5.67
CA LYS A 102 -17.40 -7.84 5.26
C LYS A 102 -16.09 -8.53 5.68
N LYS A 103 -16.12 -9.85 5.81
CA LYS A 103 -14.90 -10.66 5.79
C LYS A 103 -14.61 -11.02 4.33
N LEU A 104 -13.34 -11.19 3.97
CA LEU A 104 -12.96 -11.75 2.67
C LEU A 104 -13.67 -13.11 2.47
N ALA A 105 -14.22 -13.31 1.27
CA ALA A 105 -15.31 -14.28 1.02
C ALA A 105 -14.88 -15.75 1.02
N TYR A 106 -13.59 -16.03 0.85
CA TYR A 106 -13.03 -17.38 0.69
C TYR A 106 -12.31 -17.92 1.92
N THR A 107 -12.40 -17.23 3.06
CA THR A 107 -11.82 -17.73 4.32
C THR A 107 -12.94 -18.12 5.27
N GLU A 108 -13.14 -19.44 5.43
CA GLU A 108 -14.05 -19.98 6.45
C GLU A 108 -13.55 -19.67 7.88
N ASP A 109 -12.23 -19.48 8.02
CA ASP A 109 -11.56 -19.19 9.27
C ASP A 109 -11.50 -17.70 9.61
N ASN A 110 -11.35 -17.37 10.90
CA ASN A 110 -11.04 -15.99 11.29
C ASN A 110 -9.60 -15.67 10.88
N GLY A 111 -9.46 -15.00 9.74
CA GLY A 111 -8.17 -14.53 9.21
C GLY A 111 -8.01 -13.02 9.30
N ILE A 112 -6.79 -12.53 9.51
CA ILE A 112 -6.37 -11.14 9.26
C ILE A 112 -5.31 -11.13 8.17
N PHE A 113 -5.51 -10.32 7.14
CA PHE A 113 -4.71 -10.35 5.92
C PHE A 113 -3.91 -9.05 5.77
N PHE A 114 -2.63 -9.20 5.42
CA PHE A 114 -1.70 -8.10 5.21
C PHE A 114 -1.09 -8.19 3.82
N TYR A 115 -1.33 -7.16 3.02
CA TYR A 115 -0.77 -7.02 1.67
C TYR A 115 0.03 -5.72 1.57
N GLU A 116 1.02 -5.66 0.69
CA GLU A 116 1.67 -4.42 0.32
C GLU A 116 0.69 -3.54 -0.46
N TYR A 117 0.69 -2.24 -0.16
CA TYR A 117 -0.02 -1.25 -0.94
C TYR A 117 0.63 -1.15 -2.32
N TYR A 118 -0.12 -1.57 -3.34
CA TYR A 118 0.24 -1.43 -4.72
C TYR A 118 -0.87 -0.70 -5.46
N LYS A 119 -0.48 0.33 -6.19
CA LYS A 119 -1.37 1.09 -7.06
C LYS A 119 -0.70 1.24 -8.40
N HIS A 120 -1.36 0.73 -9.43
CA HIS A 120 -0.86 0.83 -10.78
C HIS A 120 -0.85 2.30 -11.28
N PHE A 121 0.04 2.61 -12.23
CA PHE A 121 0.18 3.95 -12.78
C PHE A 121 -1.02 4.29 -13.70
N PRO A 122 -1.66 5.47 -13.55
CA PRO A 122 -2.97 5.77 -14.15
C PRO A 122 -3.01 5.85 -15.69
N PHE A 123 -1.88 5.66 -16.38
CA PHE A 123 -1.81 5.70 -17.85
C PHE A 123 -1.74 4.32 -18.50
N ALA A 124 -1.71 3.23 -17.73
CA ALA A 124 -1.84 1.88 -18.28
C ALA A 124 -3.33 1.54 -18.42
N LEU A 125 -3.85 1.63 -19.66
CA LEU A 125 -5.29 1.50 -19.94
C LEU A 125 -5.86 0.08 -19.83
N PHE A 126 -5.03 -0.94 -19.60
CA PHE A 126 -5.40 -2.37 -19.66
C PHE A 126 -4.70 -3.21 -18.59
N GLN A 127 -4.44 -2.64 -17.42
CA GLN A 127 -3.74 -3.33 -16.34
C GLN A 127 -4.61 -3.38 -15.07
N ASP A 128 -4.23 -4.31 -14.21
CA ASP A 128 -4.79 -4.57 -12.89
C ASP A 128 -4.85 -3.30 -12.03
N ALA A 129 -5.91 -3.15 -11.22
CA ALA A 129 -6.09 -1.95 -10.42
C ALA A 129 -5.07 -1.85 -9.26
N GLY A 130 -4.45 -2.98 -8.91
CA GLY A 130 -3.55 -3.16 -7.78
C GLY A 130 -4.30 -3.43 -6.48
N THR A 131 -3.57 -3.85 -5.44
CA THR A 131 -4.15 -4.11 -4.11
C THR A 131 -4.89 -2.90 -3.53
N TYR A 132 -4.55 -1.69 -3.96
CA TYR A 132 -5.26 -0.44 -3.64
C TYR A 132 -6.77 -0.51 -3.90
N TYR A 133 -7.20 -1.26 -4.92
CA TYR A 133 -8.61 -1.40 -5.29
C TYR A 133 -9.49 -1.84 -4.11
N PHE A 134 -9.01 -2.81 -3.34
CA PHE A 134 -9.72 -3.43 -2.22
C PHE A 134 -9.84 -2.55 -0.97
N ILE A 135 -9.31 -1.33 -0.98
CA ILE A 135 -9.58 -0.35 0.09
C ILE A 135 -11.05 0.07 0.05
N GLU A 136 -11.62 0.24 -1.15
CA GLU A 136 -12.96 0.82 -1.32
C GLU A 136 -13.91 -0.08 -2.12
N HIS A 137 -13.41 -1.17 -2.68
CA HIS A 137 -14.18 -2.07 -3.54
C HIS A 137 -14.12 -3.52 -3.03
N GLU A 138 -15.21 -4.23 -3.29
CA GLU A 138 -15.28 -5.69 -3.13
C GLU A 138 -14.60 -6.37 -4.32
N GLU A 139 -14.20 -7.61 -4.13
CA GLU A 139 -13.71 -8.47 -5.21
C GLU A 139 -14.77 -8.69 -6.28
N ASP A 140 -14.32 -8.64 -7.53
CA ASP A 140 -15.16 -8.94 -8.68
C ASP A 140 -14.86 -10.36 -9.17
N LEU A 141 -15.63 -11.32 -8.65
CA LEU A 141 -15.46 -12.76 -8.89
C LEU A 141 -16.07 -13.22 -10.23
N GLY A 142 -16.16 -12.36 -11.25
CA GLY A 142 -16.84 -12.68 -12.50
C GLY A 142 -16.27 -12.02 -13.75
N GLY A 143 -16.37 -12.75 -14.88
CA GLY A 143 -16.06 -12.22 -16.22
C GLY A 143 -14.62 -12.47 -16.70
N PHE A 144 -14.26 -11.86 -17.83
CA PHE A 144 -12.93 -11.99 -18.45
C PHE A 144 -11.85 -11.14 -17.76
N VAL A 145 -12.25 -10.25 -16.85
CA VAL A 145 -11.38 -9.35 -16.08
C VAL A 145 -11.86 -9.41 -14.64
N SER A 146 -11.48 -10.47 -13.92
CA SER A 146 -11.76 -10.58 -12.49
C SER A 146 -10.70 -9.84 -11.69
N GLU A 147 -11.13 -9.20 -10.61
CA GLU A 147 -10.30 -8.38 -9.73
C GLU A 147 -10.36 -9.01 -8.33
N GLU A 148 -9.44 -9.95 -8.10
CA GLU A 148 -9.42 -10.83 -6.94
C GLU A 148 -8.14 -10.61 -6.14
N LEU A 149 -8.26 -10.37 -4.83
CA LEU A 149 -7.10 -10.07 -3.99
C LEU A 149 -6.11 -11.23 -3.97
N GLY A 150 -6.62 -12.47 -4.04
CA GLY A 150 -5.79 -13.68 -4.13
C GLY A 150 -4.89 -13.76 -5.36
N MET A 151 -5.15 -12.99 -6.43
CA MET A 151 -4.27 -12.91 -7.60
C MET A 151 -3.01 -12.08 -7.35
N TYR A 152 -3.01 -11.24 -6.31
CA TYR A 152 -1.89 -10.36 -5.92
C TYR A 152 -0.89 -11.05 -4.99
N THR A 153 -0.55 -12.30 -5.30
CA THR A 153 0.30 -13.14 -4.44
C THR A 153 1.65 -12.47 -4.16
N GLU A 154 2.25 -11.81 -5.16
CA GLU A 154 3.54 -11.12 -5.02
C GLU A 154 3.54 -9.99 -3.96
N TYR A 155 2.36 -9.41 -3.67
CA TYR A 155 2.18 -8.36 -2.66
C TYR A 155 1.70 -8.90 -1.32
N ARG A 156 1.48 -10.20 -1.18
CA ARG A 156 1.09 -10.79 0.10
C ARG A 156 2.27 -10.73 1.08
N LEU A 157 2.01 -10.21 2.28
CA LEU A 157 3.03 -10.02 3.32
C LEU A 157 2.83 -10.95 4.50
N ALA A 158 1.60 -11.07 5.00
CA ALA A 158 1.29 -11.96 6.10
C ALA A 158 -0.20 -12.33 6.17
N GLU A 159 -0.47 -13.49 6.75
CA GLU A 159 -1.83 -13.99 7.01
C GLU A 159 -1.87 -14.52 8.45
N PHE A 160 -2.84 -14.07 9.24
CA PHE A 160 -3.02 -14.51 10.62
C PHE A 160 -4.34 -15.24 10.79
N TYR A 161 -4.28 -16.54 11.01
CA TYR A 161 -5.45 -17.37 11.25
C TYR A 161 -5.59 -17.66 12.74
N PHE A 162 -6.76 -17.41 13.32
CA PHE A 162 -6.94 -17.50 14.75
C PHE A 162 -8.27 -18.10 15.19
N GLU A 163 -8.20 -18.73 16.36
CA GLU A 163 -9.32 -19.36 17.04
C GLU A 163 -9.24 -19.08 18.55
N PRO A 164 -10.33 -19.25 19.30
CA PRO A 164 -10.26 -19.25 20.75
C PRO A 164 -9.26 -20.29 21.26
N CYS A 165 -8.41 -19.91 22.22
CA CYS A 165 -7.42 -20.83 22.79
C CYS A 165 -8.11 -22.00 23.50
N LYS A 166 -7.61 -23.23 23.31
CA LYS A 166 -8.18 -24.44 23.95
C LYS A 166 -8.19 -24.38 25.48
N ALA A 167 -7.20 -23.72 26.08
CA ALA A 167 -7.06 -23.61 27.54
C ALA A 167 -7.94 -22.51 28.16
N ASP A 168 -8.22 -21.46 27.39
CA ASP A 168 -9.03 -20.31 27.82
C ASP A 168 -9.73 -19.70 26.60
N ALA A 169 -11.04 -19.91 26.51
CA ALA A 169 -11.86 -19.44 25.38
C ALA A 169 -12.02 -17.90 25.35
N THR A 170 -11.53 -17.18 26.36
CA THR A 170 -11.48 -15.71 26.37
C THR A 170 -10.26 -15.13 25.65
N LEU A 171 -9.28 -15.98 25.32
CA LEU A 171 -8.06 -15.60 24.61
C LEU A 171 -8.06 -16.15 23.19
N TYR A 172 -7.31 -15.49 22.30
CA TYR A 172 -7.07 -15.98 20.93
C TYR A 172 -5.68 -16.57 20.76
N CYS A 173 -5.63 -17.66 20.02
CA CYS A 173 -4.43 -18.38 19.63
C CYS A 173 -4.49 -18.59 18.12
N GLY A 174 -3.35 -18.46 17.44
CA GLY A 174 -3.33 -18.54 16.00
C GLY A 174 -1.93 -18.71 15.41
N GLU A 175 -1.92 -18.89 14.11
CA GLU A 175 -0.73 -19.01 13.28
C GLU A 175 -0.60 -17.77 12.40
N LEU A 176 0.59 -17.17 12.41
CA LEU A 176 0.96 -16.02 11.62
C LEU A 176 1.96 -16.45 10.55
N ASP A 177 1.48 -16.54 9.32
CA ASP A 177 2.26 -16.89 8.15
C ASP A 177 2.86 -15.64 7.53
N TYR A 178 4.13 -15.71 7.16
CA TYR A 178 4.86 -14.63 6.51
C TYR A 178 5.25 -15.01 5.09
N PHE A 179 5.10 -14.05 4.19
CA PHE A 179 5.36 -14.22 2.77
C PHE A 179 6.36 -13.16 2.28
N VAL A 180 7.19 -13.53 1.33
CA VAL A 180 8.10 -12.63 0.61
C VAL A 180 7.99 -12.93 -0.87
N GLU A 181 7.62 -11.92 -1.67
CA GLU A 181 7.40 -12.08 -3.12
C GLU A 181 6.40 -13.21 -3.44
N GLY A 182 5.39 -13.37 -2.57
CA GLY A 182 4.35 -14.40 -2.68
C GLY A 182 4.70 -15.79 -2.17
N GLU A 183 5.98 -16.05 -1.89
CA GLU A 183 6.46 -17.31 -1.35
C GLU A 183 6.35 -17.36 0.18
N PHE A 184 5.90 -18.49 0.71
CA PHE A 184 5.87 -18.72 2.15
C PHE A 184 7.29 -18.83 2.70
N VAL A 185 7.60 -18.05 3.73
CA VAL A 185 8.94 -18.03 4.34
C VAL A 185 8.95 -18.73 5.68
N LYS A 186 7.99 -18.41 6.55
CA LYS A 186 7.90 -18.97 7.90
C LYS A 186 6.51 -18.74 8.50
N ALA A 187 6.20 -19.55 9.51
CA ALA A 187 5.05 -19.37 10.36
C ALA A 187 5.49 -19.12 11.81
N ASP A 188 4.76 -18.27 12.52
CA ASP A 188 4.95 -18.00 13.94
C ASP A 188 3.63 -18.25 14.68
N THR A 189 3.69 -18.99 15.79
CA THR A 189 2.49 -19.19 16.63
C THR A 189 2.34 -18.02 17.61
N LEU A 190 1.19 -17.36 17.59
CA LEU A 190 0.79 -16.38 18.61
C LEU A 190 -0.17 -17.03 19.60
N LYS A 191 0.12 -16.87 20.90
CA LYS A 191 -0.69 -17.45 21.99
C LYS A 191 -1.07 -16.38 22.99
N ASN A 192 -2.19 -16.61 23.69
CA ASN A 192 -2.67 -15.78 24.79
C ASN A 192 -2.89 -14.31 24.38
N LEU A 193 -3.52 -14.08 23.23
CA LEU A 193 -3.91 -12.74 22.79
C LEU A 193 -5.23 -12.36 23.49
N ASP A 194 -5.18 -11.40 24.41
CA ASP A 194 -6.32 -10.95 25.22
C ASP A 194 -7.14 -9.84 24.52
N PHE A 195 -8.44 -9.78 24.82
CA PHE A 195 -9.41 -8.77 24.37
C PHE A 195 -9.57 -7.59 25.37
N LYS A 196 -8.84 -7.54 26.49
CA LYS A 196 -9.07 -6.52 27.53
C LYS A 196 -7.83 -5.76 28.00
N LYS A 197 -7.71 -4.51 27.54
CA LYS A 197 -7.66 -3.31 28.42
C LYS A 197 -7.61 -2.01 27.60
N PHE A 198 -8.78 -1.48 27.24
CA PHE A 198 -9.03 -0.02 27.22
C PHE A 198 -10.52 0.20 27.49
N ASP A 199 -10.99 -0.27 28.64
CA ASP A 199 -12.11 0.40 29.29
C ASP A 199 -11.57 1.75 29.80
N LEU A 200 -12.03 2.81 29.13
CA LEU A 200 -12.02 4.23 29.50
C LEU A 200 -11.50 4.52 30.92
N GLN A 201 -10.34 5.20 30.98
CA GLN A 201 -10.05 6.18 32.04
C GLN A 201 -10.51 7.55 31.58
#